data_AF-A0A937WBD7-F1
#
_entry.id   AF-A0A937WBD7-F1
#
_cell.length_a   1.000
_cell.length_b   1.000
_cell.length_c   1.000
_cell.angle_alpha   90.00
_cell.angle_beta   90.00
_cell.angle_gamma   90.00
#
_symmetry.space_group_name_H-M   'P 1'
#
loop_
_entity.id
_entity.type
_entity.pdbx_description
1 polymer ?
#
loop_
_entity_poly.entity_id
_entity_poly.type
_entity_poly.pdbx_seq_one_letter_code
_entity_poly.pdbx_strand_id
1 'polypeptide(L)'
;MMNISIVCIIDDAAPCINAYWWHAAESQNTDKPYHQTGEPVQQRIPLSFLKEFVDVTLKWGIKGKFSVLPYPAGLGSIADGLPGYPKSEVDEWVKIVRRELTPFFDITPEILTHAKALDLSTMTLLPENERNWATHQTEATLTPYIAYALQILKDVGLDANGVTSPWDFGRPVESDYQRAILNAQKLVNNRSHTWYFLHTNDRDTQFHSKVVYPAEPERKDEWVVSIVSQCGDFLWQTMETFEADDAYICSIADRYLTDDGKRGRLAELFGATIPIVFHTHWQSLFSNGRKTGLLALAEVGKRVKRIWGDKVRWTTCYELAQEIASTVKS
;
A
#
# COMPACT_ATOMS: atom_id res chain seq x y z
N MET A 1 -7.69 -17.53 -24.02
CA MET A 1 -7.81 -16.07 -23.79
C MET A 1 -6.75 -15.69 -22.78
N MET A 2 -6.01 -14.60 -22.98
CA MET A 2 -5.07 -14.12 -21.96
C MET A 2 -5.85 -13.68 -20.72
N ASN A 3 -5.37 -14.09 -19.55
CA ASN A 3 -5.98 -13.75 -18.27
C ASN A 3 -5.31 -12.48 -17.75
N ILE A 4 -6.02 -11.34 -17.74
CA ILE A 4 -5.45 -10.05 -17.40
C ILE A 4 -5.20 -9.98 -15.88
N SER A 5 -3.95 -9.73 -15.50
CA SER A 5 -3.57 -9.53 -14.10
C SER A 5 -4.24 -8.27 -13.52
N ILE A 6 -4.86 -8.39 -12.35
CA ILE A 6 -5.43 -7.27 -11.59
C ILE A 6 -4.88 -7.26 -10.16
N VAL A 7 -4.49 -6.08 -9.68
CA VAL A 7 -3.79 -5.85 -8.42
C VAL A 7 -4.45 -4.72 -7.65
N CYS A 8 -4.76 -4.96 -6.38
CA CYS A 8 -5.25 -3.95 -5.45
C CYS A 8 -4.18 -3.63 -4.39
N ILE A 9 -3.71 -2.39 -4.35
CA ILE A 9 -2.75 -1.87 -3.38
C ILE A 9 -3.51 -1.19 -2.24
N ILE A 10 -3.26 -1.61 -1.01
CA ILE A 10 -3.79 -0.98 0.21
C ILE A 10 -2.63 -0.31 0.96
N ASP A 11 -2.64 1.01 1.02
CA ASP A 11 -1.63 1.83 1.70
C ASP A 11 -2.08 2.25 3.12
N ASP A 12 -1.14 2.76 3.91
CA ASP A 12 -1.29 3.37 5.24
C ASP A 12 -1.74 2.46 6.39
N ALA A 13 -1.92 1.17 6.14
CA ALA A 13 -2.37 0.26 7.18
C ALA A 13 -1.34 0.10 8.32
N ALA A 14 -1.83 0.28 9.55
CA ALA A 14 -1.05 0.20 10.78
C ALA A 14 -1.86 -0.46 11.91
N PRO A 15 -1.21 -1.18 12.84
CA PRO A 15 -1.89 -1.75 13.98
C PRO A 15 -2.41 -0.65 14.92
N CYS A 16 -3.72 -0.66 15.15
CA CYS A 16 -4.44 0.18 16.13
C CYS A 16 -4.46 1.70 15.89
N ILE A 17 -3.73 2.20 14.90
CA ILE A 17 -3.53 3.63 14.61
C ILE A 17 -4.22 4.01 13.30
N ASN A 18 -4.82 5.20 13.28
CA ASN A 18 -5.18 5.87 12.04
C ASN A 18 -4.02 6.80 11.61
N ALA A 19 -3.23 6.42 10.61
CA ALA A 19 -2.10 7.24 10.14
C ALA A 19 -2.56 8.65 9.71
N TYR A 20 -3.74 8.74 9.10
CA TYR A 20 -4.32 10.01 8.67
C TYR A 20 -4.59 10.99 9.82
N TRP A 21 -4.83 10.51 11.04
CA TRP A 21 -4.96 11.39 12.21
C TRP A 21 -3.70 12.23 12.41
N TRP A 22 -2.52 11.62 12.27
CA TRP A 22 -1.24 12.31 12.42
C TRP A 22 -0.99 13.31 11.28
N HIS A 23 -1.34 12.92 10.05
CA HIS A 23 -1.24 13.83 8.89
C HIS A 23 -2.18 15.03 9.04
N ALA A 24 -3.42 14.81 9.49
CA ALA A 24 -4.38 15.86 9.72
C ALA A 24 -3.96 16.77 10.89
N ALA A 25 -3.43 16.20 11.97
CA ALA A 25 -2.88 16.95 13.11
C ALA A 25 -1.72 17.87 12.69
N GLU A 26 -0.79 17.36 11.87
CA GLU A 26 0.31 18.15 11.31
C GLU A 26 -0.22 19.26 10.38
N SER A 27 -1.10 18.92 9.42
CA SER A 27 -1.65 19.87 8.46
C SER A 27 -2.48 20.99 9.11
N GLN A 28 -3.20 20.68 10.18
CA GLN A 28 -4.06 21.63 10.89
C GLN A 28 -3.35 22.28 12.10
N ASN A 29 -2.11 21.88 12.38
CA ASN A 29 -1.32 22.31 13.53
C ASN A 29 -2.10 22.22 14.85
N THR A 30 -2.67 21.05 15.13
CA THR A 30 -3.55 20.80 16.28
C THR A 30 -3.42 19.37 16.78
N ASP A 31 -3.73 19.14 18.06
CA ASP A 31 -3.88 17.82 18.66
C ASP A 31 -5.30 17.25 18.53
N LYS A 32 -6.22 17.99 17.88
CA LYS A 32 -7.62 17.61 17.68
C LYS A 32 -8.06 17.89 16.24
N PRO A 33 -7.49 17.16 15.26
CA PRO A 33 -7.83 17.38 13.87
C PRO A 33 -9.28 17.00 13.57
N TYR A 34 -9.87 17.73 12.62
CA TYR A 34 -11.23 17.49 12.13
C TYR A 34 -11.22 17.17 10.63
N HIS A 35 -12.15 16.33 10.18
CA HIS A 35 -12.46 16.20 8.77
C HIS A 35 -13.15 17.47 8.25
N GLN A 36 -13.20 17.64 6.93
CA GLN A 36 -13.92 18.75 6.29
C GLN A 36 -15.42 18.77 6.66
N THR A 37 -15.99 17.61 6.98
CA THR A 37 -17.37 17.44 7.47
C THR A 37 -17.60 18.00 8.87
N GLY A 38 -16.55 18.39 9.59
CA GLY A 38 -16.61 18.88 10.97
C GLY A 38 -16.61 17.80 12.04
N GLU A 39 -16.46 16.52 11.68
CA GLU A 39 -16.27 15.44 12.66
C GLU A 39 -14.78 15.32 13.08
N PRO A 40 -14.47 14.99 14.34
CA PRO A 40 -13.11 14.67 14.74
C PRO A 40 -12.56 13.50 13.93
N VAL A 41 -11.30 13.59 13.50
CA VAL A 41 -10.61 12.44 12.92
C VAL A 41 -10.41 11.41 14.03
N GLN A 42 -10.81 10.16 13.82
CA GLN A 42 -10.54 9.10 14.79
C GLN A 42 -9.06 8.75 14.79
N GLN A 43 -8.43 8.79 15.96
CA GLN A 43 -7.02 8.45 16.12
C GLN A 43 -6.73 6.95 15.98
N ARG A 44 -7.76 6.10 16.16
CA ARG A 44 -7.64 4.65 16.19
C ARG A 44 -8.50 4.00 15.13
N ILE A 45 -7.97 2.95 14.52
CA ILE A 45 -8.74 2.01 13.70
C ILE A 45 -8.81 0.68 14.46
N PRO A 46 -10.01 0.20 14.82
CA PRO A 46 -10.16 -0.97 15.68
C PRO A 46 -9.77 -2.26 14.95
N LEU A 47 -9.30 -3.26 15.70
CA LEU A 47 -9.00 -4.60 15.21
C LEU A 47 -10.18 -5.25 14.46
N SER A 48 -11.42 -4.95 14.86
CA SER A 48 -12.62 -5.46 14.17
C SER A 48 -12.68 -5.05 12.71
N PHE A 49 -12.18 -3.85 12.37
CA PHE A 49 -12.14 -3.39 10.99
C PHE A 49 -11.18 -4.22 10.13
N LEU A 50 -10.03 -4.64 10.67
CA LEU A 50 -9.13 -5.57 9.97
C LEU A 50 -9.83 -6.90 9.64
N LYS A 51 -10.63 -7.43 10.57
CA LYS A 51 -11.38 -8.67 10.37
C LYS A 51 -12.42 -8.53 9.26
N GLU A 52 -13.15 -7.41 9.25
CA GLU A 52 -14.13 -7.12 8.20
C GLU A 52 -13.46 -6.91 6.83
N PHE A 53 -12.28 -6.29 6.79
CA PHE A 53 -11.49 -6.20 5.57
C PHE A 53 -11.06 -7.58 5.06
N VAL A 54 -10.57 -8.46 5.94
CA VAL A 54 -10.26 -9.87 5.61
C VAL A 54 -11.47 -10.59 5.02
N ASP A 55 -12.66 -10.43 5.62
CA ASP A 55 -13.88 -11.06 5.11
C ASP A 55 -14.20 -10.59 3.68
N VAL A 56 -14.03 -9.30 3.39
CA VAL A 56 -14.24 -8.73 2.05
C VAL A 56 -13.23 -9.28 1.04
N THR A 57 -11.95 -9.30 1.37
CA THR A 57 -10.91 -9.77 0.44
C THR A 57 -11.07 -11.25 0.14
N LEU A 58 -11.35 -12.08 1.16
CA LEU A 58 -11.61 -13.52 1.00
C LEU A 58 -12.86 -13.78 0.14
N LYS A 59 -13.96 -13.08 0.40
CA LYS A 59 -15.24 -13.26 -0.30
C LYS A 59 -15.12 -13.01 -1.81
N TRP A 60 -14.36 -11.98 -2.17
CA TRP A 60 -14.21 -11.54 -3.57
C TRP A 60 -12.91 -11.96 -4.23
N GLY A 61 -12.02 -12.63 -3.49
CA GLY A 61 -10.72 -13.12 -3.97
C GLY A 61 -9.74 -12.00 -4.32
N ILE A 62 -9.88 -10.82 -3.71
CA ILE A 62 -9.03 -9.65 -3.99
C ILE A 62 -7.60 -9.97 -3.55
N LYS A 63 -6.64 -9.71 -4.44
CA LYS A 63 -5.20 -9.82 -4.18
C LYS A 63 -4.47 -8.54 -4.52
N GLY A 64 -3.26 -8.40 -3.97
CA GLY A 64 -2.34 -7.34 -4.35
C GLY A 64 -1.26 -7.12 -3.31
N LYS A 65 -1.20 -5.92 -2.74
CA LYS A 65 -0.30 -5.58 -1.63
C LYS A 65 -1.04 -4.89 -0.48
N PHE A 66 -0.58 -5.11 0.74
CA PHE A 66 -1.07 -4.48 1.96
C PHE A 66 0.10 -3.88 2.76
N SER A 67 0.04 -2.57 3.08
CA SER A 67 1.02 -1.91 3.94
C SER A 67 0.96 -2.47 5.36
N VAL A 68 2.11 -2.55 6.02
CA VAL A 68 2.17 -2.57 7.48
C VAL A 68 3.22 -1.55 7.89
N LEU A 69 2.79 -0.44 8.51
CA LEU A 69 3.72 0.55 9.05
C LEU A 69 4.57 -0.08 10.17
N PRO A 70 5.90 -0.18 9.99
CA PRO A 70 6.75 -0.84 10.98
C PRO A 70 6.96 0.02 12.23
N TYR A 71 6.97 1.34 12.08
CA TYR A 71 7.19 2.29 13.16
C TYR A 71 6.13 3.41 13.14
N PRO A 72 4.84 3.07 13.24
CA PRO A 72 3.74 3.96 12.85
C PRO A 72 3.78 5.29 13.59
N ALA A 73 3.75 6.39 12.83
CA ALA A 73 3.76 7.77 13.31
C ALA A 73 4.95 8.13 14.22
N GLY A 74 6.05 7.39 14.17
CA GLY A 74 7.20 7.64 15.02
C GLY A 74 7.00 7.22 16.48
N LEU A 75 5.98 6.39 16.78
CA LEU A 75 5.65 6.00 18.16
C LEU A 75 6.51 4.89 18.73
N GLY A 76 6.97 3.96 17.90
CA GLY A 76 7.69 2.76 18.35
C GLY A 76 7.69 1.67 17.29
N SER A 77 8.61 0.72 17.41
CA SER A 77 8.60 -0.50 16.59
C SER A 77 7.39 -1.36 16.95
N ILE A 78 6.67 -1.85 15.94
CA ILE A 78 5.56 -2.80 16.18
C ILE A 78 6.04 -4.13 16.80
N ALA A 79 7.34 -4.45 16.71
CA ALA A 79 7.91 -5.63 17.37
C ALA A 79 7.94 -5.46 18.91
N ASP A 80 8.30 -4.26 19.38
CA ASP A 80 8.49 -3.97 20.80
C ASP A 80 7.19 -3.52 21.48
N GLY A 81 6.32 -2.85 20.73
CA GLY A 81 5.05 -2.30 21.20
C GLY A 81 4.94 -0.79 20.96
N LEU A 82 3.71 -0.28 21.08
CA LEU A 82 3.40 1.12 20.77
C LEU A 82 2.89 1.84 22.04
N PRO A 83 3.51 2.96 22.45
CA PRO A 83 3.04 3.75 23.58
C PRO A 83 1.56 4.13 23.45
N GLY A 84 0.78 3.87 24.50
CA GLY A 84 -0.67 4.14 24.51
C GLY A 84 -1.53 3.03 23.91
N TYR A 85 -0.94 1.96 23.40
CA TYR A 85 -1.66 0.83 22.80
C TYR A 85 -1.30 -0.49 23.48
N PRO A 86 -2.28 -1.37 23.80
CA PRO A 86 -1.98 -2.68 24.36
C PRO A 86 -1.15 -3.51 23.37
N LYS A 87 0.02 -4.01 23.81
CA LYS A 87 0.86 -4.87 22.99
C LYS A 87 0.10 -6.11 22.47
N SER A 88 -0.79 -6.69 23.27
CA SER A 88 -1.64 -7.80 22.85
C SER A 88 -2.56 -7.47 21.67
N GLU A 89 -3.01 -6.22 21.54
CA GLU A 89 -3.84 -5.77 20.43
C GLU A 89 -3.00 -5.62 19.15
N VAL A 90 -1.80 -5.06 19.27
CA VAL A 90 -0.81 -4.96 18.17
C VAL A 90 -0.40 -6.37 17.68
N ASP A 91 -0.05 -7.26 18.61
CA ASP A 91 0.36 -8.63 18.30
C ASP A 91 -0.76 -9.43 17.62
N GLU A 92 -2.01 -9.29 18.08
CA GLU A 92 -3.15 -9.96 17.44
C GLU A 92 -3.44 -9.36 16.05
N TRP A 93 -3.31 -8.04 15.88
CA TRP A 93 -3.44 -7.40 14.57
C TRP A 93 -2.42 -7.97 13.57
N VAL A 94 -1.14 -8.01 13.96
CA VAL A 94 -0.07 -8.56 13.11
C VAL A 94 -0.28 -10.05 12.83
N LYS A 95 -0.74 -10.82 13.83
CA LYS A 95 -1.06 -12.23 13.66
C LYS A 95 -2.19 -12.48 12.66
N ILE A 96 -3.22 -11.62 12.64
CA ILE A 96 -4.28 -11.70 11.63
C ILE A 96 -3.72 -11.39 10.24
N VAL A 97 -2.93 -10.32 10.08
CA VAL A 97 -2.28 -10.01 8.79
C VAL A 97 -1.46 -11.21 8.31
N ARG A 98 -0.60 -11.75 9.18
CA ARG A 98 0.26 -12.89 8.86
C ARG A 98 -0.55 -14.11 8.42
N ARG A 99 -1.63 -14.44 9.13
CA ARG A 99 -2.41 -15.66 8.89
C ARG A 99 -3.37 -15.54 7.71
N GLU A 100 -4.05 -14.40 7.60
CA GLU A 100 -5.20 -14.25 6.71
C GLU A 100 -4.87 -13.45 5.43
N LEU A 101 -3.94 -12.49 5.49
CA LEU A 101 -3.65 -11.62 4.34
C LEU A 101 -2.45 -12.07 3.51
N THR A 102 -1.40 -12.64 4.09
CA THR A 102 -0.21 -13.09 3.33
C THR A 102 -0.48 -14.08 2.19
N PRO A 103 -1.56 -14.91 2.19
CA PRO A 103 -1.89 -15.74 1.02
C PRO A 103 -2.44 -14.96 -0.19
N PHE A 104 -2.86 -13.71 0.02
CA PHE A 104 -3.54 -12.87 -0.98
C PHE A 104 -2.79 -11.56 -1.25
N PHE A 105 -1.97 -11.11 -0.32
CA PHE A 105 -1.28 -9.83 -0.38
C PHE A 105 0.20 -9.99 -0.07
N ASP A 106 1.03 -9.34 -0.88
CA ASP A 106 2.37 -9.00 -0.44
C ASP A 106 2.27 -8.02 0.71
N ILE A 107 3.00 -8.28 1.79
CA ILE A 107 3.12 -7.34 2.88
C ILE A 107 4.36 -6.51 2.66
N THR A 108 4.23 -5.18 2.71
CA THR A 108 5.36 -4.27 2.55
C THR A 108 5.39 -3.26 3.69
N PRO A 109 6.60 -2.74 4.03
CA PRO A 109 6.66 -1.50 4.76
C PRO A 109 6.19 -0.38 3.83
N GLU A 110 5.49 0.61 4.39
CA GLU A 110 5.37 1.92 3.78
C GLU A 110 6.27 2.84 4.58
N ILE A 111 7.52 2.82 4.10
CA ILE A 111 8.77 2.93 4.85
C ILE A 111 8.72 4.12 5.82
N LEU A 112 9.39 4.19 6.96
CA LEU A 112 9.44 3.39 8.16
C LEU A 112 8.39 3.93 9.16
N THR A 113 8.23 5.26 9.22
CA THR A 113 7.33 5.93 10.18
C THR A 113 6.07 6.49 9.55
N HIS A 114 6.11 6.81 8.24
CA HIS A 114 5.07 7.56 7.53
C HIS A 114 4.75 8.91 8.22
N ALA A 115 5.78 9.48 8.85
CA ALA A 115 5.73 10.73 9.60
C ALA A 115 7.13 11.36 9.62
N LYS A 116 7.72 11.63 10.79
CA LYS A 116 9.09 12.16 10.92
C LYS A 116 10.14 11.08 10.68
N ALA A 117 11.24 11.44 10.03
CA ALA A 117 12.37 10.53 9.83
C ALA A 117 12.96 10.09 11.18
N LEU A 118 13.43 8.84 11.26
CA LEU A 118 14.08 8.31 12.45
C LEU A 118 15.61 8.35 12.31
N ASP A 119 16.33 8.92 13.28
CA ASP A 119 17.77 8.72 13.36
C ASP A 119 18.05 7.32 13.93
N LEU A 120 18.60 6.43 13.10
CA LEU A 120 18.88 5.05 13.49
C LEU A 120 20.01 4.91 14.53
N SER A 121 20.85 5.93 14.70
CA SER A 121 21.95 5.89 15.68
C SER A 121 21.49 6.22 17.09
N THR A 122 20.51 7.12 17.20
CA THR A 122 19.98 7.61 18.48
C THR A 122 18.58 7.08 18.79
N MET A 123 17.90 6.51 17.80
CA MET A 123 16.50 6.09 17.84
C MET A 123 15.56 7.24 18.19
N THR A 124 15.89 8.46 17.74
CA THR A 124 15.09 9.67 17.96
C THR A 124 14.54 10.22 16.65
N LEU A 125 13.35 10.82 16.71
CA LEU A 125 12.75 11.45 15.52
C LEU A 125 13.49 12.73 15.17
N LEU A 126 13.86 12.85 13.90
CA LEU A 126 14.33 14.09 13.29
C LEU A 126 13.17 15.09 13.19
N PRO A 127 13.45 16.40 13.14
CA PRO A 127 12.40 17.41 12.96
C PRO A 127 11.74 17.35 11.57
N GLU A 128 12.39 16.70 10.60
CA GLU A 128 11.97 16.61 9.21
C GLU A 128 11.04 15.41 8.96
N ASN A 129 10.00 15.60 8.14
CA ASN A 129 9.17 14.51 7.64
C ASN A 129 10.03 13.55 6.79
N GLU A 130 9.86 12.26 6.99
CA GLU A 130 10.56 11.17 6.34
C GLU A 130 10.54 11.26 4.81
N ARG A 131 9.42 11.69 4.22
CA ARG A 131 9.33 11.89 2.78
C ARG A 131 10.33 12.95 2.28
N ASN A 132 10.49 14.03 3.03
CA ASN A 132 11.35 15.17 2.69
C ASN A 132 12.80 14.80 2.97
N TRP A 133 13.05 14.17 4.11
CA TRP A 133 14.38 13.70 4.51
C TRP A 133 14.98 12.79 3.43
N ALA A 134 14.19 11.86 2.89
CA ALA A 134 14.62 10.94 1.86
C ALA A 134 15.06 11.62 0.55
N THR A 135 14.56 12.82 0.23
CA THR A 135 14.82 13.50 -1.05
C THR A 135 16.26 13.96 -1.24
N HIS A 136 17.03 14.01 -0.16
CA HIS A 136 18.44 14.45 -0.17
C HIS A 136 19.40 13.37 0.38
N GLN A 137 18.94 12.12 0.47
CA GLN A 137 19.77 10.99 0.87
C GLN A 137 20.40 10.25 -0.31
N THR A 138 21.41 9.43 0.01
CA THR A 138 22.10 8.55 -0.94
C THR A 138 21.73 7.09 -0.70
N GLU A 139 22.11 6.20 -1.62
CA GLU A 139 21.98 4.75 -1.44
C GLU A 139 22.56 4.28 -0.09
N ALA A 140 23.71 4.84 0.33
CA ALA A 140 24.39 4.47 1.56
C ALA A 140 23.58 4.79 2.82
N THR A 141 22.77 5.86 2.80
CA THR A 141 21.88 6.22 3.91
C THR A 141 20.53 5.51 3.82
N LEU A 142 19.97 5.41 2.62
CA LEU A 142 18.65 4.80 2.42
C LEU A 142 18.67 3.28 2.66
N THR A 143 19.77 2.60 2.33
CA THR A 143 19.89 1.14 2.52
C THR A 143 19.65 0.72 3.97
N PRO A 144 20.40 1.21 4.98
CA PRO A 144 20.16 0.84 6.37
C PRO A 144 18.78 1.29 6.88
N TYR A 145 18.26 2.41 6.38
CA TYR A 145 16.92 2.91 6.73
C TYR A 145 15.79 1.97 6.30
N ILE A 146 15.82 1.56 5.02
CA ILE A 146 14.87 0.59 4.47
C ILE A 146 15.10 -0.79 5.11
N ALA A 147 16.35 -1.20 5.33
CA ALA A 147 16.66 -2.46 5.99
C ALA A 147 16.08 -2.53 7.40
N TYR A 148 16.11 -1.43 8.15
CA TYR A 148 15.49 -1.39 9.47
C TYR A 148 13.96 -1.57 9.41
N ALA A 149 13.29 -0.91 8.46
CA ALA A 149 11.85 -1.10 8.21
C ALA A 149 11.51 -2.56 7.88
N LEU A 150 12.28 -3.19 6.98
CA LEU A 150 12.12 -4.59 6.61
C LEU A 150 12.41 -5.52 7.80
N GLN A 151 13.42 -5.22 8.61
CA GLN A 151 13.81 -6.04 9.76
C GLN A 151 12.69 -6.06 10.80
N ILE A 152 12.06 -4.92 11.10
CA ILE A 152 10.91 -4.89 12.03
C ILE A 152 9.78 -5.80 11.53
N LEU A 153 9.44 -5.75 10.23
CA LEU A 153 8.43 -6.64 9.66
C LEU A 153 8.85 -8.11 9.77
N LYS A 154 10.11 -8.41 9.49
CA LYS A 154 10.66 -9.76 9.62
C LYS A 154 10.60 -10.28 11.06
N ASP A 155 10.90 -9.43 12.05
CA ASP A 155 10.89 -9.77 13.48
C ASP A 155 9.48 -10.15 13.98
N VAL A 156 8.44 -9.56 13.39
CA VAL A 156 7.04 -9.95 13.67
C VAL A 156 6.51 -11.07 12.74
N GLY A 157 7.38 -11.63 11.90
CA GLY A 157 7.10 -12.75 11.01
C GLY A 157 6.35 -12.39 9.74
N LEU A 158 6.55 -11.18 9.22
CA LEU A 158 6.04 -10.73 7.92
C LEU A 158 7.22 -10.62 6.94
N ASP A 159 7.31 -11.56 6.00
CA ASP A 159 8.38 -11.63 4.99
C ASP A 159 8.07 -10.70 3.80
N ALA A 160 8.54 -9.46 3.89
CA ALA A 160 8.28 -8.44 2.88
C ALA A 160 9.15 -8.62 1.63
N ASN A 161 8.51 -8.67 0.44
CA ASN A 161 9.19 -8.86 -0.85
C ASN A 161 9.23 -7.59 -1.74
N GLY A 162 8.74 -6.46 -1.20
CA GLY A 162 8.77 -5.16 -1.83
C GLY A 162 8.66 -4.05 -0.78
N VAL A 163 8.61 -2.80 -1.24
CA VAL A 163 8.42 -1.62 -0.37
C VAL A 163 7.40 -0.65 -0.97
N THR A 164 6.81 0.17 -0.12
CA THR A 164 5.96 1.29 -0.55
C THR A 164 6.57 2.61 -0.11
N SER A 165 6.62 3.58 -1.01
CA SER A 165 7.04 4.94 -0.71
C SER A 165 5.87 5.73 -0.10
N PRO A 166 5.97 6.26 1.13
CA PRO A 166 5.00 7.24 1.60
C PRO A 166 5.09 8.51 0.75
N TRP A 167 4.00 8.88 0.10
CA TRP A 167 3.90 10.00 -0.85
C TRP A 167 4.95 9.98 -1.97
N ASP A 168 6.02 10.75 -1.82
CA ASP A 168 7.10 10.91 -2.79
C ASP A 168 8.46 10.48 -2.24
N PHE A 169 8.48 9.68 -1.17
CA PHE A 169 9.71 9.12 -0.59
C PHE A 169 10.61 8.50 -1.66
N GLY A 170 11.84 9.03 -1.75
CA GLY A 170 12.85 8.57 -2.68
C GLY A 170 12.69 9.05 -4.13
N ARG A 171 11.62 9.78 -4.48
CA ARG A 171 11.38 10.22 -5.87
C ARG A 171 12.48 11.13 -6.44
N PRO A 172 13.01 12.13 -5.71
CA PRO A 172 14.08 12.99 -6.27
C PRO A 172 15.42 12.27 -6.43
N VAL A 173 15.62 11.13 -5.75
CA VAL A 173 16.84 10.33 -5.73
C VAL A 173 16.56 8.88 -6.16
N GLU A 174 15.64 8.69 -7.11
CA GLU A 174 15.03 7.39 -7.37
C GLU A 174 16.04 6.30 -7.76
N SER A 175 17.13 6.67 -8.45
CA SER A 175 18.19 5.73 -8.80
C SER A 175 18.92 5.17 -7.57
N ASP A 176 19.23 6.03 -6.60
CA ASP A 176 19.80 5.62 -5.31
C ASP A 176 18.80 4.80 -4.49
N TYR A 177 17.53 5.22 -4.50
CA TYR A 177 16.45 4.51 -3.83
C TYR A 177 16.26 3.08 -4.38
N GLN A 178 16.25 2.90 -5.70
CA GLN A 178 16.14 1.58 -6.34
C GLN A 178 17.26 0.63 -5.91
N ARG A 179 18.52 1.11 -5.87
CA ARG A 179 19.66 0.32 -5.39
C ARG A 179 19.56 0.02 -3.90
N ALA A 180 19.15 1.01 -3.11
CA ALA A 180 18.96 0.86 -1.67
C ALA A 180 17.91 -0.20 -1.32
N ILE A 181 16.79 -0.24 -2.05
CA ILE A 181 15.75 -1.26 -1.86
C ILE A 181 16.32 -2.66 -2.11
N LEU A 182 17.03 -2.86 -3.22
CA LEU A 182 17.62 -4.16 -3.55
C LEU A 182 18.64 -4.59 -2.49
N ASN A 183 19.54 -3.69 -2.09
CA ASN A 183 20.54 -4.00 -1.08
C ASN A 183 19.90 -4.31 0.28
N ALA A 184 18.90 -3.53 0.70
CA ALA A 184 18.16 -3.78 1.93
C ALA A 184 17.46 -5.15 1.91
N GLN A 185 16.85 -5.52 0.79
CA GLN A 185 16.22 -6.83 0.62
C GLN A 185 17.23 -7.99 0.65
N LYS A 186 18.42 -7.82 0.08
CA LYS A 186 19.50 -8.80 0.20
C LYS A 186 19.97 -8.95 1.65
N LEU A 187 20.17 -7.84 2.34
CA LEU A 187 20.64 -7.82 3.73
C LEU A 187 19.66 -8.50 4.68
N VAL A 188 18.36 -8.21 4.55
CA VAL A 188 17.35 -8.65 5.52
C VAL A 188 16.70 -9.96 5.10
N ASN A 189 16.26 -10.07 3.85
CA ASN A 189 15.44 -11.19 3.38
C ASN A 189 16.18 -12.15 2.44
N ASN A 190 17.45 -11.89 2.13
CA ASN A 190 18.25 -12.67 1.18
C ASN A 190 17.56 -12.79 -0.20
N ARG A 191 16.94 -11.69 -0.67
CA ARG A 191 16.21 -11.60 -1.94
C ARG A 191 16.97 -10.71 -2.93
N SER A 192 17.17 -11.20 -4.15
CA SER A 192 17.73 -10.44 -5.29
C SER A 192 16.66 -9.91 -6.25
N HIS A 193 15.40 -10.22 -5.96
CA HIS A 193 14.21 -9.89 -6.75
C HIS A 193 13.25 -9.11 -5.86
N THR A 194 12.90 -7.90 -6.25
CA THR A 194 12.04 -7.03 -5.44
C THR A 194 11.30 -6.03 -6.32
N TRP A 195 10.40 -5.28 -5.72
CA TRP A 195 9.64 -4.24 -6.38
C TRP A 195 9.34 -3.09 -5.41
N TYR A 196 8.86 -1.98 -5.94
CA TYR A 196 8.36 -0.88 -5.13
C TYR A 196 7.15 -0.21 -5.77
N PHE A 197 6.31 0.39 -4.93
CA PHE A 197 5.24 1.30 -5.32
C PHE A 197 5.60 2.73 -4.94
N LEU A 198 5.60 3.64 -5.92
CA LEU A 198 5.88 5.07 -5.75
C LEU A 198 5.07 5.96 -6.71
N HIS A 199 4.72 5.45 -7.90
CA HIS A 199 4.12 6.27 -8.95
C HIS A 199 2.67 5.91 -9.22
N THR A 200 1.92 6.93 -9.61
CA THR A 200 0.58 6.82 -10.15
C THR A 200 0.55 7.43 -11.56
N ASN A 201 -0.20 6.81 -12.47
CA ASN A 201 -0.58 7.40 -13.75
C ASN A 201 -2.04 7.02 -14.08
N ASP A 202 -2.96 7.91 -13.78
CA ASP A 202 -4.40 7.73 -13.96
C ASP A 202 -4.95 8.35 -15.25
N ARG A 203 -4.08 8.81 -16.16
CA ARG A 203 -4.47 9.63 -17.31
C ARG A 203 -4.61 8.86 -18.62
N ASP A 204 -3.73 7.90 -18.85
CA ASP A 204 -3.68 7.15 -20.11
C ASP A 204 -3.87 5.64 -19.89
N THR A 205 -3.94 4.87 -20.98
CA THR A 205 -4.10 3.40 -20.95
C THR A 205 -2.83 2.68 -21.38
N GLN A 206 -1.65 3.31 -21.23
CA GLN A 206 -0.36 2.65 -21.41
C GLN A 206 0.06 1.98 -20.11
N PHE A 207 0.78 0.86 -20.23
CA PHE A 207 1.31 0.15 -19.07
C PHE A 207 2.69 0.70 -18.70
N HIS A 208 2.78 1.36 -17.54
CA HIS A 208 4.00 2.07 -17.11
C HIS A 208 4.87 1.29 -16.12
N SER A 209 4.37 0.18 -15.56
CA SER A 209 5.18 -0.67 -14.67
C SER A 209 6.29 -1.36 -15.46
N LYS A 210 7.51 -1.34 -14.92
CA LYS A 210 8.71 -1.79 -15.66
C LYS A 210 9.84 -2.22 -14.74
N VAL A 211 10.74 -3.05 -15.28
CA VAL A 211 12.05 -3.29 -14.67
C VAL A 211 12.86 -1.99 -14.72
N VAL A 212 13.37 -1.54 -13.57
CA VAL A 212 14.21 -0.34 -13.44
C VAL A 212 15.64 -0.65 -13.00
N TYR A 213 15.88 -1.88 -12.54
CA TYR A 213 17.19 -2.45 -12.23
C TYR A 213 17.16 -3.94 -12.61
N PRO A 214 18.24 -4.55 -13.15
CA PRO A 214 19.64 -4.13 -13.14
C PRO A 214 20.00 -3.24 -14.32
N ALA A 215 20.85 -2.23 -14.07
CA ALA A 215 21.47 -1.44 -15.14
C ALA A 215 22.67 -2.17 -15.77
N GLU A 216 23.24 -3.16 -15.08
CA GLU A 216 24.47 -3.84 -15.48
C GLU A 216 24.19 -5.19 -16.18
N PRO A 217 24.76 -5.43 -17.37
CA PRO A 217 24.59 -6.69 -18.11
C PRO A 217 25.06 -7.95 -17.39
N GLU A 218 25.89 -7.81 -16.36
CA GLU A 218 26.46 -8.93 -15.59
C GLU A 218 25.55 -9.40 -14.45
N ARG A 219 24.58 -8.57 -14.02
CA ARG A 219 23.64 -8.88 -12.93
C ARG A 219 22.30 -9.38 -13.46
N LYS A 220 22.30 -10.23 -14.48
CA LYS A 220 21.09 -10.65 -15.22
C LYS A 220 19.99 -11.30 -14.37
N ASP A 221 20.33 -11.76 -13.16
CA ASP A 221 19.38 -12.38 -12.24
C ASP A 221 19.00 -11.53 -11.03
N GLU A 222 19.37 -10.25 -11.00
CA GLU A 222 18.84 -9.32 -10.01
C GLU A 222 17.83 -8.41 -10.69
N TRP A 223 16.72 -8.06 -10.03
CA TRP A 223 15.83 -7.05 -10.59
C TRP A 223 15.04 -6.29 -9.54
N VAL A 224 14.74 -5.04 -9.90
CA VAL A 224 13.79 -4.16 -9.20
C VAL A 224 12.74 -3.72 -10.21
N VAL A 225 11.47 -3.95 -9.88
CA VAL A 225 10.34 -3.48 -10.68
C VAL A 225 9.68 -2.27 -10.02
N SER A 226 9.46 -1.22 -10.80
CA SER A 226 8.57 -0.12 -10.43
C SER A 226 7.14 -0.51 -10.79
N ILE A 227 6.28 -0.68 -9.79
CA ILE A 227 4.85 -0.90 -9.97
C ILE A 227 4.16 0.47 -9.95
N VAL A 228 3.35 0.75 -10.97
CA VAL A 228 2.66 2.03 -11.15
C VAL A 228 1.15 1.81 -11.06
N SER A 229 0.48 2.48 -10.13
CA SER A 229 -0.99 2.45 -10.08
C SER A 229 -1.58 3.26 -11.22
N GLN A 230 -2.58 2.69 -11.89
CA GLN A 230 -3.24 3.26 -13.06
C GLN A 230 -4.58 3.93 -12.75
N CYS A 231 -4.93 4.02 -11.46
CA CYS A 231 -6.17 4.62 -10.99
C CYS A 231 -5.89 5.64 -9.88
N GLY A 232 -6.67 6.72 -9.86
CA GLY A 232 -6.76 7.57 -8.67
C GLY A 232 -7.58 6.91 -7.57
N ASP A 233 -7.38 7.31 -6.32
CA ASP A 233 -8.13 6.77 -5.18
C ASP A 233 -9.53 7.40 -5.11
N PHE A 234 -10.50 6.78 -5.78
CA PHE A 234 -11.89 7.23 -5.72
C PHE A 234 -12.58 6.92 -4.39
N LEU A 235 -11.97 6.11 -3.51
CA LEU A 235 -12.52 5.81 -2.19
C LEU A 235 -12.16 6.90 -1.18
N TRP A 236 -11.12 7.70 -1.45
CA TRP A 236 -10.68 8.82 -0.60
C TRP A 236 -11.83 9.75 -0.18
N GLN A 237 -12.69 10.11 -1.13
CA GLN A 237 -13.84 11.01 -0.89
C GLN A 237 -14.84 10.49 0.15
N THR A 238 -14.83 9.19 0.48
CA THR A 238 -15.69 8.62 1.53
C THR A 238 -15.34 9.14 2.94
N MET A 239 -14.16 9.72 3.11
CA MET A 239 -13.74 10.40 4.34
C MET A 239 -14.30 11.81 4.47
N GLU A 240 -14.82 12.39 3.38
CA GLU A 240 -15.22 13.80 3.28
C GLU A 240 -16.75 13.97 3.24
N THR A 241 -17.49 12.90 3.52
CA THR A 241 -18.96 12.93 3.60
C THR A 241 -19.50 11.98 4.65
N PHE A 242 -20.75 12.22 5.07
CA PHE A 242 -21.55 11.30 5.87
C PHE A 242 -22.40 10.35 5.02
N GLU A 243 -22.49 10.58 3.70
CA GLU A 243 -23.21 9.69 2.80
C GLU A 243 -22.60 8.28 2.83
N ALA A 244 -23.46 7.29 3.06
CA ALA A 244 -23.07 5.90 3.23
C ALA A 244 -24.18 4.93 2.79
N ASP A 245 -25.19 5.42 2.08
CA ASP A 245 -26.24 4.58 1.53
C ASP A 245 -25.76 3.80 0.30
N ASP A 246 -26.55 2.80 -0.11
CA ASP A 246 -26.24 1.93 -1.23
C ASP A 246 -26.07 2.70 -2.55
N ALA A 247 -26.79 3.81 -2.74
CA ALA A 247 -26.71 4.62 -3.94
C ALA A 247 -25.36 5.34 -4.01
N TYR A 248 -24.93 5.94 -2.90
CA TYR A 248 -23.61 6.55 -2.79
C TYR A 248 -22.51 5.52 -3.00
N ILE A 249 -22.55 4.37 -2.28
CA ILE A 249 -21.59 3.28 -2.43
C ILE A 249 -21.48 2.81 -3.89
N CYS A 250 -22.62 2.61 -4.57
CA CYS A 250 -22.65 2.22 -5.97
C CYS A 250 -22.06 3.28 -6.89
N SER A 251 -22.31 4.57 -6.61
CA SER A 251 -21.76 5.68 -7.39
C SER A 251 -20.23 5.75 -7.32
N ILE A 252 -19.64 5.41 -6.17
CA ILE A 252 -18.18 5.29 -6.01
C ILE A 252 -17.65 4.09 -6.80
N ALA A 253 -18.30 2.93 -6.65
CA ALA A 253 -17.94 1.73 -7.38
C ALA A 253 -18.04 1.93 -8.91
N ASP A 254 -19.00 2.72 -9.41
CA ASP A 254 -19.16 3.06 -10.83
C ASP A 254 -17.94 3.80 -11.40
N ARG A 255 -17.19 4.55 -10.58
CA ARG A 255 -15.95 5.20 -11.01
C ARG A 255 -14.86 4.18 -11.33
N TYR A 256 -14.86 3.03 -10.65
CA TYR A 256 -13.96 1.92 -10.95
C TYR A 256 -14.52 1.02 -12.06
N LEU A 257 -15.74 0.54 -11.89
CA LEU A 257 -16.40 -0.38 -12.81
C LEU A 257 -17.92 -0.31 -12.63
N THR A 258 -18.65 0.13 -13.65
CA THR A 258 -20.12 0.17 -13.61
C THR A 258 -20.75 -1.21 -13.49
N ASP A 259 -22.00 -1.28 -13.00
CA ASP A 259 -22.73 -2.54 -12.82
C ASP A 259 -22.86 -3.36 -14.12
N ASP A 260 -22.97 -2.69 -15.26
CA ASP A 260 -22.98 -3.30 -16.60
C ASP A 260 -21.59 -3.61 -17.19
N GLY A 261 -20.52 -3.21 -16.49
CA GLY A 261 -19.14 -3.48 -16.85
C GLY A 261 -18.57 -2.65 -18.00
N LYS A 262 -19.30 -1.64 -18.49
CA LYS A 262 -18.92 -0.91 -19.72
C LYS A 262 -18.10 0.35 -19.48
N ARG A 263 -18.16 0.92 -18.28
CA ARG A 263 -17.52 2.20 -17.92
C ARG A 263 -16.79 2.08 -16.59
N GLY A 264 -16.05 3.15 -16.27
CA GLY A 264 -15.19 3.22 -15.11
C GLY A 264 -13.75 2.91 -15.46
N ARG A 265 -12.83 3.34 -14.59
CA ARG A 265 -11.40 3.29 -14.87
C ARG A 265 -10.89 1.88 -15.13
N LEU A 266 -11.36 0.88 -14.39
CA LEU A 266 -10.93 -0.50 -14.59
C LEU A 266 -11.45 -1.06 -15.93
N ALA A 267 -12.63 -0.62 -16.41
CA ALA A 267 -13.14 -1.03 -17.71
C ALA A 267 -12.31 -0.48 -18.88
N GLU A 268 -11.82 0.76 -18.76
CA GLU A 268 -10.90 1.35 -19.74
C GLU A 268 -9.60 0.54 -19.84
N LEU A 269 -9.00 0.21 -18.69
CA LEU A 269 -7.75 -0.56 -18.62
C LEU A 269 -7.94 -2.00 -19.12
N PHE A 270 -9.05 -2.64 -18.75
CA PHE A 270 -9.43 -3.95 -19.26
C PHE A 270 -9.59 -3.94 -20.78
N GLY A 271 -10.26 -2.93 -21.33
CA GLY A 271 -10.44 -2.75 -22.78
C GLY A 271 -9.12 -2.51 -23.54
N ALA A 272 -8.13 -1.90 -22.87
CA ALA A 272 -6.78 -1.73 -23.40
C ALA A 272 -5.92 -3.00 -23.31
N THR A 273 -6.43 -4.09 -22.72
CA THR A 273 -5.76 -5.40 -22.60
C THR A 273 -4.42 -5.37 -21.86
N ILE A 274 -4.26 -4.44 -20.91
CA ILE A 274 -3.07 -4.34 -20.06
C ILE A 274 -3.37 -4.78 -18.63
N PRO A 275 -2.35 -5.19 -17.84
CA PRO A 275 -2.53 -5.40 -16.41
C PRO A 275 -3.14 -4.17 -15.73
N ILE A 276 -3.95 -4.42 -14.70
CA ILE A 276 -4.72 -3.42 -13.99
C ILE A 276 -4.16 -3.28 -12.59
N VAL A 277 -3.57 -2.12 -12.27
CA VAL A 277 -3.11 -1.80 -10.92
C VAL A 277 -3.89 -0.61 -10.40
N PHE A 278 -4.50 -0.73 -9.24
CA PHE A 278 -5.14 0.39 -8.55
C PHE A 278 -4.80 0.37 -7.07
N HIS A 279 -4.93 1.52 -6.41
CA HIS A 279 -4.62 1.68 -5.00
C HIS A 279 -5.73 2.40 -4.26
N THR A 280 -5.73 2.23 -2.95
CA THR A 280 -6.53 2.99 -2.01
C THR A 280 -5.86 2.98 -0.65
N HIS A 281 -6.41 3.70 0.32
CA HIS A 281 -5.78 3.88 1.63
C HIS A 281 -6.62 3.30 2.75
N TRP A 282 -5.96 2.84 3.81
CA TRP A 282 -6.60 2.20 4.96
C TRP A 282 -7.67 3.09 5.61
N GLN A 283 -7.39 4.38 5.77
CA GLN A 283 -8.32 5.37 6.31
C GLN A 283 -9.53 5.63 5.41
N SER A 284 -9.39 5.52 4.09
CA SER A 284 -10.50 5.73 3.17
C SER A 284 -11.42 4.51 3.16
N LEU A 285 -10.88 3.30 3.29
CA LEU A 285 -11.67 2.10 3.56
C LEU A 285 -12.41 2.18 4.90
N PHE A 286 -11.75 2.69 5.94
CA PHE A 286 -12.35 2.84 7.27
C PHE A 286 -13.42 3.93 7.32
N SER A 287 -13.26 5.02 6.55
CA SER A 287 -14.18 6.15 6.46
C SER A 287 -14.63 6.67 7.83
N ASN A 288 -13.66 6.90 8.73
CA ASN A 288 -13.91 7.32 10.11
C ASN A 288 -14.94 6.45 10.87
N GLY A 289 -14.90 5.13 10.65
CA GLY A 289 -15.78 4.15 11.30
C GLY A 289 -17.04 3.77 10.53
N ARG A 290 -17.39 4.52 9.47
CA ARG A 290 -18.55 4.21 8.61
C ARG A 290 -18.31 3.03 7.69
N LYS A 291 -17.05 2.77 7.32
CA LYS A 291 -16.63 1.69 6.42
C LYS A 291 -17.20 1.79 5.01
N THR A 292 -17.66 2.98 4.61
CA THR A 292 -18.24 3.24 3.29
C THR A 292 -17.25 2.87 2.18
N GLY A 293 -15.96 3.19 2.34
CA GLY A 293 -14.92 2.81 1.40
C GLY A 293 -14.74 1.30 1.30
N LEU A 294 -14.80 0.57 2.42
CA LEU A 294 -14.74 -0.89 2.41
C LEU A 294 -15.93 -1.52 1.68
N LEU A 295 -17.14 -0.99 1.87
CA LEU A 295 -18.35 -1.45 1.18
C LEU A 295 -18.27 -1.17 -0.33
N ALA A 296 -17.75 -0.01 -0.73
CA ALA A 296 -17.51 0.32 -2.14
C ALA A 296 -16.44 -0.59 -2.76
N LEU A 297 -15.34 -0.89 -2.06
CA LEU A 297 -14.35 -1.87 -2.52
C LEU A 297 -14.97 -3.27 -2.67
N ALA A 298 -15.82 -3.68 -1.74
CA ALA A 298 -16.55 -4.95 -1.82
C ALA A 298 -17.47 -5.01 -3.05
N GLU A 299 -18.14 -3.91 -3.39
CA GLU A 299 -18.98 -3.81 -4.58
C GLU A 299 -18.13 -3.85 -5.87
N VAL A 300 -16.97 -3.21 -5.90
CA VAL A 300 -16.01 -3.33 -7.02
C VAL A 300 -15.57 -4.80 -7.19
N GLY A 301 -15.15 -5.47 -6.10
CA GLY A 301 -14.75 -6.88 -6.13
C GLY A 301 -15.87 -7.81 -6.62
N LYS A 302 -17.11 -7.56 -6.16
CA LYS A 302 -18.32 -8.26 -6.64
C LYS A 302 -18.54 -8.09 -8.14
N ARG A 303 -18.43 -6.87 -8.65
CA ARG A 303 -18.61 -6.57 -10.08
C ARG A 303 -17.52 -7.22 -10.92
N VAL A 304 -16.26 -7.11 -10.52
CA VAL A 304 -15.13 -7.78 -11.18
C VAL A 304 -15.40 -9.28 -11.29
N LYS A 305 -15.75 -9.95 -10.19
CA LYS A 305 -16.04 -11.38 -10.17
C LYS A 305 -17.23 -11.76 -11.06
N ARG A 306 -18.32 -11.00 -11.00
CA ARG A 306 -19.56 -11.28 -11.77
C ARG A 306 -19.40 -11.04 -13.27
N ILE A 307 -18.71 -9.97 -13.66
CA ILE A 307 -18.67 -9.45 -15.03
C ILE A 307 -17.49 -10.05 -15.81
N TRP A 308 -16.30 -10.08 -15.18
CA TRP A 308 -15.08 -10.53 -15.85
C TRP A 308 -14.76 -11.98 -15.54
N GLY A 309 -15.05 -12.45 -14.32
CA GLY A 309 -14.78 -13.84 -13.91
C GLY A 309 -13.34 -14.24 -14.27
N ASP A 310 -13.20 -15.34 -15.01
CA ASP A 310 -11.89 -15.91 -15.39
C ASP A 310 -11.13 -15.12 -16.47
N LYS A 311 -11.69 -14.01 -16.98
CA LYS A 311 -10.97 -13.11 -17.90
C LYS A 311 -9.90 -12.27 -17.18
N VAL A 312 -10.02 -12.15 -15.85
CA VAL A 312 -9.03 -11.49 -15.00
C VAL A 312 -8.56 -12.43 -13.89
N ARG A 313 -7.35 -12.18 -13.43
CA ARG A 313 -6.74 -12.91 -12.32
C ARG A 313 -6.20 -11.92 -11.32
N TRP A 314 -6.77 -11.97 -10.12
CA TRP A 314 -6.20 -11.31 -8.97
C TRP A 314 -4.80 -11.85 -8.71
N THR A 315 -3.84 -10.94 -8.64
CA THR A 315 -2.43 -11.26 -8.45
C THR A 315 -1.82 -10.34 -7.40
N THR A 316 -0.76 -10.78 -6.76
CA THR A 316 0.08 -9.97 -5.89
C THR A 316 0.96 -9.03 -6.71
N CYS A 317 1.55 -8.01 -6.07
CA CYS A 317 2.49 -7.13 -6.75
C CYS A 317 3.78 -7.85 -7.16
N TYR A 318 4.24 -8.82 -6.37
CA TYR A 318 5.40 -9.64 -6.65
C TYR A 318 5.17 -10.58 -7.82
N GLU A 319 4.02 -11.25 -7.88
CA GLU A 319 3.63 -12.06 -9.05
C GLU A 319 3.58 -11.19 -10.33
N LEU A 320 2.99 -9.98 -10.26
CA LEU A 320 3.01 -9.04 -11.38
C LEU A 320 4.44 -8.59 -11.73
N ALA A 321 5.29 -8.33 -10.74
CA ALA A 321 6.68 -7.96 -10.96
C ALA A 321 7.47 -9.07 -11.65
N GLN A 322 7.24 -10.34 -11.30
CA GLN A 322 7.82 -11.49 -11.98
C GLN A 322 7.37 -11.59 -13.45
N GLU A 323 6.09 -11.34 -13.73
CA GLU A 323 5.56 -11.28 -15.09
C GLU A 323 6.29 -10.20 -15.91
N ILE A 324 6.41 -8.99 -15.36
CA ILE A 324 7.12 -7.87 -16.00
C ILE A 324 8.59 -8.20 -16.23
N ALA A 325 9.28 -8.79 -15.25
CA ALA A 325 10.69 -9.15 -15.39
C ALA A 325 10.93 -10.24 -16.44
N SER A 326 9.96 -11.14 -16.62
CA SER A 326 10.06 -12.23 -17.61
C SER A 326 10.00 -11.75 -19.05
N THR A 327 9.28 -10.66 -19.34
CA THR A 327 9.15 -10.11 -20.71
C THR A 327 10.40 -9.36 -21.19
N VAL A 328 11.26 -8.93 -20.26
CA VAL A 328 12.56 -8.31 -20.59
C VAL A 328 13.64 -9.36 -20.90
N LYS A 329 13.46 -10.59 -20.41
CA LYS A 329 14.41 -11.70 -20.60
C LYS A 329 14.17 -12.51 -21.90
N SER A 330 13.03 -12.34 -22.57
CA SER A 330 12.64 -13.02 -23.81
C SER A 330 13.03 -12.25 -25.06
#